data_AF-A0A7S2KMK9-F1
#
_entry.id   AF-A0A7S2KMK9-F1
#
_cell.length_a   1.000
_cell.length_b   1.000
_cell.length_c   1.000
_cell.angle_alpha   90.00
_cell.angle_beta   90.00
_cell.angle_gamma   90.00
#
_symmetry.space_group_name_H-M   'P 1'
#
loop_
_entity.id
_entity.type
_entity.pdbx_description
1 polymer ?
#
loop_
_entity_poly.entity_id
_entity_poly.type
_entity_poly.pdbx_seq_one_letter_code
_entity_poly.pdbx_strand_id
1 'polypeptide(L)'
;PAQPLPDIRDLEGGEALPDPHSSLERYDGEWWNVRTGLRVCMISQGVVCWSERYDCPQGELVAGQDGELFMEFEGERYAGIFDEDNGGRLQWSDGDVWGRECALEEQQELESQGELAEQDDCVV
;
A
#
# COMPACT_ATOMS: atom_id res chain seq x y z
N PRO A 1 6.93 -58.88 -7.87
CA PRO A 1 7.15 -57.93 -8.98
C PRO A 1 7.41 -56.55 -8.36
N ALA A 2 8.65 -56.07 -8.41
CA ALA A 2 9.03 -54.77 -7.86
C ALA A 2 8.54 -53.66 -8.80
N GLN A 3 7.79 -52.70 -8.28
CA GLN A 3 7.36 -51.53 -9.03
C GLN A 3 8.53 -50.52 -9.12
N PRO A 4 8.77 -49.88 -10.28
CA PRO A 4 9.85 -48.90 -10.43
C PRO A 4 9.52 -47.61 -9.65
N LEU A 5 10.54 -47.00 -9.03
CA LEU A 5 10.42 -45.68 -8.40
C LEU A 5 10.05 -44.61 -9.44
N PRO A 6 9.24 -43.59 -9.09
CA PRO A 6 8.96 -42.47 -9.98
C PRO A 6 10.23 -41.63 -10.23
N ASP A 7 10.42 -41.24 -11.50
CA ASP A 7 11.52 -40.42 -11.97
C ASP A 7 11.36 -38.97 -11.45
N ILE A 8 12.47 -38.42 -10.95
CA ILE A 8 12.53 -37.15 -10.21
C ILE A 8 12.49 -35.92 -11.15
N ARG A 9 12.20 -36.12 -12.44
CA ARG A 9 12.38 -35.12 -13.50
C ARG A 9 11.10 -34.48 -14.00
N ASP A 10 9.95 -34.84 -13.45
CA ASP A 10 8.64 -34.27 -13.79
C ASP A 10 8.15 -33.21 -12.78
N LEU A 11 9.03 -32.69 -11.91
CA LEU A 11 8.73 -31.54 -11.03
C LEU A 11 8.97 -30.19 -11.74
N GLU A 12 8.54 -30.08 -13.00
CA GLU A 12 8.24 -28.80 -13.65
C GLU A 12 6.75 -28.41 -13.45
N GLY A 13 6.09 -29.02 -12.46
CA GLY A 13 4.88 -28.48 -11.85
C GLY A 13 5.29 -27.56 -10.72
N GLY A 14 5.41 -26.25 -10.99
CA GLY A 14 5.58 -25.22 -9.97
C GLY A 14 4.45 -25.33 -8.94
N GLU A 15 4.70 -26.09 -7.88
CA GLU A 15 4.02 -25.93 -6.61
C GLU A 15 4.43 -24.54 -6.12
N ALA A 16 3.72 -23.51 -6.61
CA ALA A 16 3.76 -22.18 -6.06
C ALA A 16 3.29 -22.32 -4.61
N LEU A 17 4.24 -22.56 -3.71
CA LEU A 17 4.12 -22.14 -2.33
C LEU A 17 3.52 -20.74 -2.39
N PRO A 18 2.44 -20.43 -1.65
CA PRO A 18 1.87 -19.10 -1.69
C PRO A 18 3.01 -18.14 -1.36
N ASP A 19 3.51 -17.45 -2.39
CA ASP A 19 4.66 -16.59 -2.19
C ASP A 19 4.20 -15.59 -1.13
N PRO A 20 4.96 -15.40 -0.04
CA PRO A 20 4.62 -14.36 0.92
C PRO A 20 4.49 -12.98 0.23
N HIS A 21 5.10 -12.84 -0.95
CA HIS A 21 5.02 -11.71 -1.85
C HIS A 21 3.72 -11.64 -2.68
N SER A 22 3.11 -12.77 -3.09
CA SER A 22 1.85 -12.78 -3.87
C SER A 22 0.68 -12.17 -3.08
N SER A 23 0.67 -12.33 -1.76
CA SER A 23 -0.30 -11.65 -0.89
C SER A 23 -0.03 -10.16 -0.78
N LEU A 24 1.22 -9.72 -0.95
CA LEU A 24 1.65 -8.32 -0.84
C LEU A 24 1.38 -7.51 -2.10
N GLU A 25 1.18 -8.15 -3.26
CA GLU A 25 0.89 -7.47 -4.52
C GLU A 25 -0.41 -6.66 -4.46
N ARG A 26 -1.40 -7.09 -3.68
CA ARG A 26 -2.62 -6.31 -3.44
C ARG A 26 -2.37 -5.02 -2.64
N TYR A 27 -1.20 -4.94 -1.99
CA TYR A 27 -0.74 -3.77 -1.25
C TYR A 27 0.23 -2.92 -2.08
N ASP A 28 0.63 -3.36 -3.27
CA ASP A 28 1.46 -2.58 -4.18
C ASP A 28 0.77 -1.28 -4.57
N GLY A 29 1.53 -0.19 -4.57
CA GLY A 29 1.07 1.15 -4.89
C GLY A 29 1.55 2.21 -3.91
N GLU A 30 1.06 3.42 -4.14
CA GLU A 30 1.32 4.55 -3.27
C GLU A 30 0.32 4.56 -2.11
N TRP A 31 0.81 4.93 -0.93
CA TRP A 31 0.00 5.00 0.27
C TRP A 31 0.07 6.38 0.88
N TRP A 32 -1.12 6.94 1.14
CA TRP A 32 -1.30 8.24 1.73
C TRP A 32 -1.90 8.12 3.11
N ASN A 33 -1.45 8.97 4.00
CA ASN A 33 -2.02 9.07 5.32
C ASN A 33 -3.39 9.73 5.21
N VAL A 34 -4.47 9.02 5.52
CA VAL A 34 -5.84 9.56 5.39
C VAL A 34 -6.06 10.75 6.33
N ARG A 35 -5.38 10.78 7.47
CA ARG A 35 -5.50 11.84 8.48
C ARG A 35 -4.79 13.13 8.06
N THR A 36 -3.64 13.05 7.39
CA THR A 36 -2.85 14.22 6.98
C THR A 36 -2.93 14.54 5.49
N GLY A 37 -3.43 13.63 4.67
CA GLY A 37 -3.43 13.71 3.20
C GLY A 37 -2.04 13.59 2.56
N LEU A 38 -0.99 13.30 3.34
CA LEU A 38 0.38 13.26 2.85
C LEU A 38 0.76 11.86 2.38
N ARG A 39 1.54 11.80 1.29
CA ARG A 39 2.17 10.56 0.84
C ARG A 39 3.14 10.08 1.91
N VAL A 40 2.92 8.87 2.41
CA VAL A 40 3.75 8.25 3.44
C VAL A 40 4.85 7.47 2.75
N CYS A 41 4.45 6.52 1.91
CA CYS A 41 5.35 5.57 1.28
C CYS A 41 4.77 5.03 -0.03
N MET A 42 5.60 4.27 -0.73
CA MET A 42 5.22 3.43 -1.87
C MET A 42 5.58 2.00 -1.51
N ILE A 43 4.60 1.10 -1.57
CA ILE A 43 4.79 -0.32 -1.34
C ILE A 43 5.02 -0.96 -2.70
N SER A 44 6.12 -1.70 -2.86
CA SER A 44 6.38 -2.47 -4.07
C SER A 44 6.95 -3.85 -3.76
N GLN A 45 6.25 -4.90 -4.19
CA GLN A 45 6.64 -6.31 -3.98
C GLN A 45 6.93 -6.69 -2.51
N GLY A 46 6.26 -6.02 -1.56
CA GLY A 46 6.51 -6.22 -0.12
C GLY A 46 7.64 -5.38 0.46
N VAL A 47 8.20 -4.44 -0.31
CA VAL A 47 9.16 -3.45 0.19
C VAL A 47 8.45 -2.11 0.33
N VAL A 48 8.51 -1.51 1.52
CA VAL A 48 8.03 -0.15 1.76
C VAL A 48 9.14 0.86 1.48
N CYS A 49 8.91 1.72 0.50
CA CYS A 49 9.80 2.81 0.14
C CYS A 49 9.22 4.10 0.74
N TRP A 50 9.80 4.55 1.86
CA TRP A 50 9.36 5.75 2.55
C TRP A 50 9.61 7.01 1.71
N SER A 51 8.74 7.99 1.85
CA SER A 51 8.96 9.30 1.22
C SER A 51 10.18 9.98 1.84
N GLU A 52 10.90 10.78 1.03
CA GLU A 52 12.13 11.50 1.45
C GLU A 52 11.94 12.37 2.70
N ARG A 53 10.70 12.73 3.02
CA ARG A 53 10.34 13.49 4.23
C ARG A 53 10.61 12.74 5.53
N TYR A 54 10.63 11.43 5.49
CA TYR A 54 10.81 10.58 6.67
C TYR A 54 12.29 10.21 6.89
N ASP A 55 13.21 10.53 5.97
CA ASP A 55 14.65 10.21 6.04
C ASP A 55 14.94 8.76 6.53
N CYS A 56 14.09 7.82 6.12
CA CYS A 56 14.12 6.44 6.61
C CYS A 56 14.54 5.45 5.51
N PRO A 57 15.27 4.38 5.86
CA PRO A 57 15.61 3.32 4.93
C PRO A 57 14.36 2.53 4.52
N GLN A 58 14.41 1.91 3.34
CA GLN A 58 13.35 1.03 2.85
C GLN A 58 13.05 -0.05 3.90
N GLY A 59 11.77 -0.26 4.22
CA GLY A 59 11.34 -1.29 5.17
C GLY A 59 10.82 -2.53 4.44
N GLU A 60 10.79 -3.66 5.12
CA GLU A 60 10.11 -4.86 4.62
C GLU A 60 8.71 -4.94 5.23
N LEU A 61 7.74 -5.30 4.39
CA LEU A 61 6.36 -5.56 4.77
C LEU A 61 6.09 -7.04 4.69
N VAL A 62 5.38 -7.55 5.69
CA VAL A 62 4.98 -8.95 5.78
C VAL A 62 3.47 -9.02 5.91
N ALA A 63 2.79 -9.54 4.89
CA ALA A 63 1.36 -9.82 4.99
C ALA A 63 1.14 -11.09 5.82
N GLY A 64 0.28 -10.99 6.82
CA GLY A 64 -0.28 -12.11 7.56
C GLY A 64 -1.31 -12.89 6.73
N GLN A 65 -1.75 -14.01 7.29
CA GLN A 65 -2.68 -14.93 6.63
C GLN A 65 -4.14 -14.42 6.63
N ASP A 66 -4.45 -13.45 7.51
CA ASP A 66 -5.81 -12.99 7.80
C ASP A 66 -6.06 -11.52 7.35
N GLY A 67 -5.23 -10.97 6.45
CA GLY A 67 -5.32 -9.55 6.06
C GLY A 67 -4.63 -8.60 7.05
N GLU A 68 -3.86 -9.14 7.98
CA GLU A 68 -2.92 -8.39 8.80
C GLU A 68 -1.69 -8.02 7.97
N LEU A 69 -1.07 -6.90 8.28
CA LEU A 69 0.15 -6.42 7.67
C LEU A 69 1.13 -6.08 8.78
N PHE A 70 2.36 -6.54 8.70
CA PHE A 70 3.39 -6.24 9.69
C PHE A 70 4.50 -5.48 9.00
N MET A 71 5.00 -4.45 9.67
CA MET A 71 6.16 -3.70 9.22
C MET A 71 7.13 -3.47 10.37
N GLU A 72 8.39 -3.30 10.04
CA GLU A 72 9.40 -2.83 10.97
C GLU A 72 9.83 -1.42 10.58
N PHE A 73 9.69 -0.47 11.51
CA PHE A 73 10.04 0.93 11.31
C PHE A 73 10.78 1.45 12.55
N GLU A 74 11.95 2.06 12.35
CA GLU A 74 12.85 2.51 13.44
C GLU A 74 13.21 1.42 14.48
N GLY A 75 13.12 0.13 14.09
CA GLY A 75 13.35 -1.01 14.99
C GLY A 75 12.14 -1.40 15.84
N GLU A 76 11.00 -0.74 15.64
CA GLU A 76 9.71 -1.08 16.22
C GLU A 76 8.84 -1.81 15.20
N ARG A 77 8.11 -2.85 15.66
CA ARG A 77 7.19 -3.59 14.79
C ARG A 77 5.80 -3.00 14.91
N TYR A 78 5.27 -2.51 13.80
CA TYR A 78 3.90 -2.05 13.69
C TYR A 78 3.04 -3.11 13.00
N ALA A 79 1.86 -3.33 13.56
CA ALA A 79 0.84 -4.17 12.96
C ALA A 79 -0.27 -3.29 12.36
N GLY A 80 -0.59 -3.55 11.11
CA GLY A 80 -1.63 -2.95 10.30
C GLY A 80 -2.74 -3.95 10.03
N ILE A 81 -3.98 -3.51 10.06
CA ILE A 81 -5.14 -4.31 9.65
C ILE A 81 -5.65 -3.71 8.36
N PHE A 82 -5.69 -4.52 7.30
CA PHE A 82 -6.23 -4.10 6.02
C PHE A 82 -7.72 -4.39 5.95
N ASP A 83 -8.49 -3.33 5.81
CA ASP A 83 -9.93 -3.40 5.66
C ASP A 83 -10.27 -3.20 4.16
N GLU A 84 -10.43 -4.33 3.48
CA GLU A 84 -10.81 -4.36 2.05
C GLU A 84 -12.26 -3.89 1.86
N ASP A 85 -13.14 -4.14 2.85
CA ASP A 85 -14.56 -3.77 2.83
C ASP A 85 -14.76 -2.24 2.87
N ASN A 86 -13.88 -1.50 3.57
CA ASN A 86 -13.90 -0.04 3.66
C ASN A 86 -13.10 0.68 2.54
N GLY A 87 -12.98 0.07 1.37
CA GLY A 87 -12.34 0.67 0.20
C GLY A 87 -10.81 0.59 0.24
N GLY A 88 -10.25 -0.41 0.90
CA GLY A 88 -8.80 -0.64 0.94
C GLY A 88 -8.05 0.34 1.85
N ARG A 89 -8.53 0.48 3.08
CA ARG A 89 -7.86 1.27 4.14
C ARG A 89 -7.02 0.36 5.01
N LEU A 90 -5.86 0.83 5.41
CA LEU A 90 -4.91 0.12 6.24
C LEU A 90 -4.74 0.84 7.57
N GLN A 91 -5.22 0.24 8.66
CA GLN A 91 -5.16 0.82 9.99
C GLN A 91 -3.99 0.24 10.79
N TRP A 92 -3.01 1.06 11.12
CA TRP A 92 -1.86 0.72 11.92
C TRP A 92 -2.13 0.83 13.42
N SER A 93 -1.42 0.02 14.21
CA SER A 93 -1.52 0.00 15.68
C SER A 93 -1.05 1.29 16.35
N ASP A 94 -0.29 2.14 15.67
CA ASP A 94 0.04 3.50 16.13
C ASP A 94 -1.17 4.45 16.07
N GLY A 95 -2.25 4.04 15.39
CA GLY A 95 -3.42 4.86 15.11
C GLY A 95 -3.36 5.59 13.77
N ASP A 96 -2.32 5.35 12.96
CA ASP A 96 -2.24 5.83 11.60
C ASP A 96 -3.10 5.01 10.64
N VAL A 97 -3.78 5.71 9.72
CA VAL A 97 -4.63 5.07 8.71
C VAL A 97 -4.10 5.46 7.34
N TRP A 98 -3.71 4.46 6.55
CA TRP A 98 -3.23 4.65 5.19
C TRP A 98 -4.34 4.28 4.20
N GLY A 99 -4.49 5.07 3.15
CA GLY A 99 -5.44 4.85 2.07
C GLY A 99 -4.73 4.85 0.73
N ARG A 100 -5.30 4.11 -0.23
CA ARG A 100 -4.87 4.08 -1.64
C ARG A 100 -5.43 5.23 -2.47
N GLU A 101 -6.54 5.79 -2.03
CA GLU A 101 -7.08 6.99 -2.64
C GLU A 101 -6.51 8.17 -1.88
N CYS A 102 -5.79 9.04 -2.59
CA CYS A 102 -5.51 10.35 -2.07
C CYS A 102 -6.88 10.95 -1.73
N ALA A 103 -7.19 11.18 -0.46
CA ALA A 103 -8.47 11.75 -0.03
C ALA A 103 -8.69 13.20 -0.52
N LEU A 104 -7.96 13.62 -1.56
CA LEU A 104 -8.01 14.86 -2.30
C LEU A 104 -8.81 14.75 -3.60
N GLU A 105 -9.68 13.74 -3.76
CA GLU A 105 -10.64 13.78 -4.87
C GLU A 105 -11.66 14.91 -4.68
N GLU A 106 -11.86 15.40 -3.45
CA GLU A 106 -12.77 16.52 -3.16
C GLU A 106 -12.10 17.92 -3.19
N GLN A 107 -10.76 18.01 -3.18
CA GLN A 107 -10.05 19.31 -3.22
C GLN A 107 -9.60 19.74 -4.62
N GLN A 108 -9.40 18.81 -5.56
CA GLN A 108 -9.07 19.18 -6.95
C GLN A 108 -10.27 19.77 -7.71
N GLU A 109 -11.51 19.43 -7.36
CA GLU A 109 -12.70 20.09 -7.90
C GLU A 109 -12.91 21.50 -7.34
N LEU A 110 -12.50 21.77 -6.09
CA LEU A 110 -12.68 23.08 -5.47
C LEU A 110 -11.62 24.10 -5.94
N GLU A 111 -10.38 23.67 -6.17
CA GLU A 111 -9.32 24.53 -6.72
C GLU A 111 -9.49 24.77 -8.23
N SER A 112 -10.00 23.78 -8.98
CA SER A 112 -10.29 23.94 -10.41
C SER A 112 -11.51 24.83 -10.70
N GLN A 113 -12.36 25.11 -9.71
CA GLN A 113 -13.55 25.97 -9.85
C GLN A 113 -13.36 27.39 -9.26
N GLY A 114 -12.19 27.71 -8.69
CA GLY A 114 -11.91 29.00 -8.03
C GLY A 114 -11.23 30.08 -8.88
N GLU A 115 -10.70 29.78 -10.07
CA GLU A 115 -9.83 30.70 -10.84
C GLU A 115 -10.50 31.32 -12.10
N LEU A 116 -11.82 31.26 -12.25
CA LEU A 116 -12.50 31.85 -13.42
C LEU A 116 -13.67 32.75 -13.03
N ALA A 117 -13.39 33.90 -12.39
CA ALA A 117 -14.13 35.17 -12.60
C ALA A 117 -13.50 36.36 -11.85
N GLU A 118 -12.19 36.59 -11.98
CA GLU A 118 -11.64 37.95 -11.84
C GLU A 118 -11.31 38.47 -13.24
N GLN A 119 -12.33 38.89 -14.01
CA GLN A 119 -12.14 39.79 -15.15
C GLN A 119 -13.47 40.43 -15.60
N ASP A 120 -13.42 41.77 -15.64
CA ASP A 120 -14.38 42.74 -16.20
C ASP A 120 -15.73 42.83 -15.47
N ASP A 121 -16.05 43.89 -14.72
CA ASP A 121 -16.16 45.26 -15.23
C ASP A 121 -15.99 46.28 -14.09
N CYS A 122 -14.86 46.98 -14.10
CA CYS A 122 -14.73 48.30 -13.51
C CYS A 122 -14.52 49.27 -14.67
N VAL A 123 -15.59 49.80 -15.25
CA VAL A 123 -15.54 51.07 -15.98
C VAL A 123 -16.78 51.94 -15.69
N VAL A 124 -16.57 52.87 -14.75
CA VAL A 124 -17.12 54.25 -14.61
C VAL A 124 -18.62 54.54 -14.73
#